data_AF-A0A8R1EMW4-F1
#
_entry.id   AF-A0A8R1EMW4-F1
#
_cell.length_a   1.000
_cell.length_b   1.000
_cell.length_c   1.000
_cell.angle_alpha   90.00
_cell.angle_beta   90.00
_cell.angle_gamma   90.00
#
_symmetry.space_group_name_H-M   'P 1'
#
loop_
_entity.id
_entity.type
_entity.pdbx_description
1 polymer ?
#
loop_
_entity_poly.entity_id
_entity_poly.type
_entity_poly.pdbx_seq_one_letter_code
_entity_poly.pdbx_strand_id
1 'polypeptide(L)'
;MKQQKEQAEQQVISLTQELRKAEEKIYFAQKKMEIGESVIVKLKQAHETLLAEKNEELKAKMAATRLRPFDSLVNKECKKRRVEEQVDHIQQAAGSKHLEFCKRIVDGMGERGLMKTTLTPLEAFRLYHSARMTRYTFRKVKKNLKVHHIQDPFPSIKKIMEIESGVASDDIYNNYNVSTIDGEGRVREVTVSEMRDVRGFLTKRVQQLLHAGIFDGDFLWLSITGDKGGAEFKLCFSIGNVPKPNSVCNLTPLGMFDDDESAENILKYLGNVVEKVNELKEIEVERDGCYVKLPVKQFLCGDLKFQYEMLGHQGAASKCHCMYCYVDQKPKIGTYTRGMLVEERSAEATKRTVKKMRIQTRQGETSSF
;
A
#
# COMPACT_ATOMS: atom_id res chain seq x y z
N MET A 1 -9.55 30.00 -20.01
CA MET A 1 -10.85 30.71 -19.99
C MET A 1 -10.75 32.20 -20.35
N LYS A 2 -9.81 32.99 -19.79
CA LYS A 2 -9.70 34.44 -20.11
C LYS A 2 -9.37 34.73 -21.59
N GLN A 3 -8.42 33.98 -22.15
CA GLN A 3 -8.02 34.08 -23.57
C GLN A 3 -9.13 33.73 -24.58
N GLN A 4 -9.99 32.74 -24.26
CA GLN A 4 -11.10 32.36 -25.14
C GLN A 4 -12.23 33.41 -25.14
N LYS A 5 -12.40 34.12 -24.01
CA LYS A 5 -13.35 35.23 -23.90
C LYS A 5 -12.87 36.45 -24.70
N GLU A 6 -11.59 36.79 -24.63
CA GLU A 6 -10.98 37.88 -25.41
C GLU A 6 -11.01 37.60 -26.92
N GLN A 7 -10.78 36.35 -27.35
CA GLN A 7 -10.92 35.98 -28.77
C GLN A 7 -12.36 36.09 -29.27
N ALA A 8 -13.34 35.68 -28.46
CA ALA A 8 -14.76 35.81 -28.82
C ALA A 8 -15.20 37.29 -28.88
N GLU A 9 -14.73 38.14 -27.95
CA GLU A 9 -15.01 39.58 -27.95
C GLU A 9 -14.39 40.28 -29.16
N GLN A 10 -13.15 39.93 -29.54
CA GLN A 10 -12.50 40.46 -30.75
C GLN A 10 -13.22 40.03 -32.04
N GLN A 11 -13.73 38.80 -32.11
CA GLN A 11 -14.52 38.35 -33.26
C GLN A 11 -15.88 39.05 -33.37
N VAL A 12 -16.55 39.32 -32.24
CA VAL A 12 -17.80 40.11 -32.24
C VAL A 12 -17.54 41.55 -32.72
N ILE A 13 -16.44 42.17 -32.30
CA ILE A 13 -16.05 43.51 -32.76
C ILE A 13 -15.78 43.50 -34.27
N SER A 14 -15.04 42.50 -34.77
CA SER A 14 -14.76 42.32 -36.19
C SER A 14 -16.03 42.21 -37.03
N LEU A 15 -16.96 41.34 -36.62
CA LEU A 15 -18.23 41.12 -37.32
C LEU A 15 -19.13 42.36 -37.29
N THR A 16 -19.11 43.13 -36.19
CA THR A 16 -19.86 44.38 -36.07
C THR A 16 -19.31 45.46 -37.02
N GLN A 17 -17.99 45.51 -37.21
CA GLN A 17 -17.35 46.42 -38.16
C GLN A 17 -17.66 46.04 -39.61
N GLU A 18 -17.72 44.74 -39.94
CA GLU A 18 -18.12 44.27 -41.27
C GLU A 18 -19.59 44.61 -41.57
N LEU A 19 -20.48 44.48 -40.58
CA LEU A 19 -21.89 44.86 -40.71
C LEU A 19 -22.04 46.35 -41.04
N ARG A 20 -21.33 47.23 -40.32
CA ARG A 20 -21.30 48.68 -40.61
C ARG A 20 -20.82 49.00 -42.02
N LYS A 21 -19.77 48.31 -42.49
CA LYS A 21 -19.25 48.50 -43.86
C LYS A 21 -20.25 48.05 -44.92
N ALA A 22 -21.04 47.01 -44.65
CA ALA A 22 -22.11 46.57 -45.53
C ALA A 22 -23.28 47.57 -45.57
N GLU A 23 -23.67 48.12 -44.41
CA GLU A 23 -24.68 49.18 -44.30
C GLU A 23 -24.26 50.46 -45.05
N GLU A 24 -23.00 50.87 -44.92
CA GLU A 24 -22.44 52.01 -45.67
C GLU A 24 -22.46 51.75 -47.18
N LYS A 25 -22.10 50.54 -47.64
CA LYS A 25 -22.18 50.19 -49.07
C LYS A 25 -23.61 50.23 -49.60
N ILE A 26 -24.60 49.81 -48.81
CA ILE A 26 -26.02 49.90 -49.16
C ILE A 26 -26.46 51.37 -49.24
N TYR A 27 -26.05 52.20 -48.29
CA TYR A 27 -26.32 53.63 -48.27
C TYR A 27 -25.71 54.36 -49.49
N PHE A 28 -24.47 54.03 -49.85
CA PHE A 28 -23.81 54.58 -51.04
C PHE A 28 -24.41 54.05 -52.35
N ALA A 29 -24.87 52.80 -52.40
CA ALA A 29 -25.59 52.26 -53.55
C ALA A 29 -26.97 52.95 -53.74
N GLN A 30 -27.67 53.28 -52.65
CA GLN A 30 -28.90 54.08 -52.68
C GLN A 30 -28.68 55.50 -53.21
N LYS A 31 -27.50 56.08 -52.99
CA LYS A 31 -27.17 57.46 -53.40
C LYS A 31 -26.70 57.57 -54.86
N LYS A 32 -26.31 56.47 -55.51
CA LYS A 32 -25.60 56.49 -56.81
C LYS A 32 -26.38 55.93 -58.01
N MET A 33 -27.62 55.47 -57.84
CA MET A 33 -28.42 54.96 -58.96
C MET A 33 -29.90 55.37 -58.82
N GLU A 34 -30.52 55.75 -59.93
CA GLU A 34 -31.99 55.76 -60.11
C GLU A 34 -32.49 54.30 -60.09
N ILE A 35 -32.42 53.65 -58.92
CA ILE A 35 -32.97 52.32 -58.70
C ILE A 35 -34.41 52.51 -58.20
N GLY A 36 -35.38 52.07 -59.02
CA GLY A 36 -36.79 52.08 -58.64
C GLY A 36 -37.04 51.36 -57.31
N GLU A 37 -37.97 51.91 -56.50
CA GLU A 37 -38.32 51.47 -55.14
C GLU A 37 -38.45 49.94 -54.97
N SER A 38 -38.90 49.24 -56.02
CA SER A 38 -39.04 47.78 -56.09
C SER A 38 -37.76 47.01 -55.74
N VAL A 39 -36.57 47.47 -56.17
CA VAL A 39 -35.31 46.76 -55.93
C VAL A 39 -34.77 47.06 -54.53
N ILE A 40 -35.00 48.26 -54.01
CA ILE A 40 -34.64 48.64 -52.63
C ILE A 40 -35.45 47.81 -51.63
N VAL A 41 -36.74 47.58 -51.89
CA VAL A 41 -37.59 46.73 -51.04
C VAL A 41 -37.08 45.28 -51.02
N LYS A 42 -36.72 44.71 -52.18
CA LYS A 42 -36.17 43.34 -52.26
C LYS A 42 -34.84 43.18 -51.54
N LEU A 43 -33.96 44.17 -51.62
CA LEU A 43 -32.68 44.15 -50.90
C LEU A 43 -32.86 44.25 -49.38
N LYS A 44 -33.81 45.07 -48.91
CA LYS A 44 -34.15 45.16 -47.48
C LYS A 44 -34.70 43.82 -46.95
N GLN A 45 -35.61 43.19 -47.69
CA GLN A 45 -36.15 41.87 -47.31
C GLN A 45 -35.08 40.79 -47.29
N ALA A 46 -34.20 40.73 -48.29
CA ALA A 46 -33.09 39.77 -48.31
C ALA A 46 -32.12 40.00 -47.15
N HIS A 47 -31.84 41.25 -46.80
CA HIS A 47 -30.99 41.60 -45.67
C HIS A 47 -31.61 41.20 -44.33
N GLU A 48 -32.91 41.47 -44.13
CA GLU A 48 -33.64 41.08 -42.91
C GLU A 48 -33.65 39.56 -42.71
N THR A 49 -33.89 38.78 -43.77
CA THR A 49 -33.84 37.31 -43.71
C THR A 49 -32.46 36.80 -43.32
N LEU A 50 -31.40 37.34 -43.94
CA LEU A 50 -30.02 36.93 -43.66
C LEU A 50 -29.57 37.33 -42.24
N LEU A 51 -30.07 38.46 -41.74
CA LEU A 51 -29.86 38.89 -40.35
C LEU A 51 -30.58 37.97 -39.36
N ALA A 52 -31.81 37.53 -39.69
CA ALA A 52 -32.58 36.59 -38.88
C ALA A 52 -31.90 35.22 -38.78
N GLU A 53 -31.41 34.70 -39.91
CA GLU A 53 -30.65 33.43 -39.96
C GLU A 53 -29.35 33.50 -39.13
N LYS A 54 -28.57 34.58 -39.29
CA LYS A 54 -27.36 34.77 -38.47
C LYS A 54 -27.67 34.93 -36.98
N ASN A 55 -28.77 35.56 -36.61
CA ASN A 55 -29.18 35.70 -35.22
C ASN A 55 -29.63 34.38 -34.59
N GLU A 56 -30.33 33.52 -35.33
CA GLU A 56 -30.65 32.16 -34.89
C GLU A 56 -29.38 31.31 -34.70
N GLU A 57 -28.43 31.40 -35.64
CA GLU A 57 -27.15 30.69 -35.54
C GLU A 57 -26.32 31.17 -34.33
N LEU A 58 -26.33 32.47 -34.04
CA LEU A 58 -25.67 33.06 -32.88
C LEU A 58 -26.34 32.61 -31.56
N LYS A 59 -27.68 32.58 -31.50
CA LYS A 59 -28.43 32.06 -30.34
C LYS A 59 -28.13 30.60 -30.07
N ALA A 60 -28.09 29.76 -31.11
CA ALA A 60 -27.74 28.34 -30.99
C ALA A 60 -26.32 28.15 -30.44
N LYS A 61 -25.35 28.92 -30.95
CA LYS A 61 -23.95 28.90 -30.46
C LYS A 61 -23.83 29.40 -29.01
N MET A 62 -24.57 30.44 -28.62
CA MET A 62 -24.59 30.95 -27.25
C MET A 62 -25.27 30.00 -26.25
N ALA A 63 -26.29 29.25 -26.69
CA ALA A 63 -26.94 28.23 -25.87
C ALA A 63 -25.97 27.08 -25.54
N ALA A 64 -25.13 26.68 -26.50
CA ALA A 64 -24.10 25.66 -26.30
C ALA A 64 -23.02 26.09 -25.29
N THR A 65 -22.76 27.40 -25.13
CA THR A 65 -21.71 27.91 -24.23
C THR A 65 -22.15 28.04 -22.76
N ARG A 66 -23.42 27.80 -22.43
CA ARG A 66 -24.01 28.12 -21.10
C ARG A 66 -24.45 26.89 -20.28
N LEU A 67 -23.84 25.74 -20.49
CA LEU A 67 -24.08 24.57 -19.66
C LEU A 67 -23.52 24.82 -18.25
N ARG A 68 -24.41 24.97 -17.25
CA ARG A 68 -24.01 25.00 -15.83
C ARG A 68 -23.16 23.77 -15.49
N PRO A 69 -22.13 23.86 -14.62
CA PRO A 69 -21.32 22.72 -14.21
C PRO A 69 -22.18 21.55 -13.72
N PHE A 70 -21.80 20.31 -14.05
CA PHE A 70 -22.60 19.11 -13.71
C PHE A 70 -22.87 19.00 -12.20
N ASP A 71 -21.88 19.33 -11.37
CA ASP A 71 -22.00 19.28 -9.90
C ASP A 71 -22.96 20.33 -9.34
N SER A 72 -23.16 21.44 -10.06
CA SER A 72 -24.09 22.51 -9.66
C SER A 72 -25.55 22.22 -9.98
N LEU A 73 -25.84 21.10 -10.66
CA LEU A 73 -27.21 20.67 -10.93
C LEU A 73 -27.82 20.08 -9.65
N VAL A 74 -28.97 20.59 -9.21
CA VAL A 74 -29.70 20.05 -8.04
C VAL A 74 -30.73 19.00 -8.46
N ASN A 75 -31.35 19.17 -9.64
CA ASN A 75 -32.39 18.28 -10.13
C ASN A 75 -31.79 16.97 -10.71
N LYS A 76 -32.23 15.84 -10.15
CA LYS A 76 -31.82 14.48 -10.56
C LYS A 76 -32.16 14.18 -12.03
N GLU A 77 -33.32 14.63 -12.51
CA GLU A 77 -33.75 14.40 -13.90
C GLU A 77 -32.86 15.16 -14.89
N CYS A 78 -32.44 16.38 -14.53
CA CYS A 78 -31.50 17.16 -15.35
C CYS A 78 -30.11 16.50 -15.41
N LYS A 79 -29.64 15.91 -14.29
CA LYS A 79 -28.39 15.13 -14.28
C LYS A 79 -28.50 13.90 -15.18
N LYS A 80 -29.60 13.16 -15.04
CA LYS A 80 -29.87 11.96 -15.83
C LYS A 80 -29.89 12.27 -17.33
N ARG A 81 -30.69 13.26 -17.75
CA ARG A 81 -30.78 13.67 -19.15
C ARG A 81 -29.43 14.04 -19.76
N ARG A 82 -28.61 14.81 -19.03
CA ARG A 82 -27.27 15.19 -19.52
C ARG A 82 -26.34 13.98 -19.67
N VAL A 83 -26.43 12.99 -18.78
CA VAL A 83 -25.66 11.74 -18.92
C VAL A 83 -26.16 10.95 -20.13
N GLU A 84 -27.48 10.83 -20.32
CA GLU A 84 -28.08 10.14 -21.46
C GLU A 84 -27.66 10.77 -22.80
N GLU A 85 -27.70 12.09 -22.92
CA GLU A 85 -27.21 12.82 -24.10
C GLU A 85 -25.75 12.45 -24.44
N GLN A 86 -24.87 12.35 -23.43
CA GLN A 86 -23.47 11.97 -23.65
C GLN A 86 -23.32 10.49 -24.00
N VAL A 87 -24.13 9.61 -23.42
CA VAL A 87 -24.16 8.19 -23.76
C VAL A 87 -24.60 8.00 -25.21
N ASP A 88 -25.60 8.76 -25.67
CA ASP A 88 -26.07 8.71 -27.06
C ASP A 88 -24.99 9.19 -28.03
N HIS A 89 -24.27 10.27 -27.70
CA HIS A 89 -23.11 10.70 -28.48
C HIS A 89 -22.01 9.64 -28.56
N ILE A 90 -21.73 8.94 -27.45
CA ILE A 90 -20.76 7.83 -27.43
C ILE A 90 -21.23 6.69 -28.34
N GLN A 91 -22.53 6.34 -28.30
CA GLN A 91 -23.09 5.30 -29.15
C GLN A 91 -23.04 5.68 -30.64
N GLN A 92 -23.34 6.93 -30.97
CA GLN A 92 -23.24 7.45 -32.34
C GLN A 92 -21.80 7.40 -32.84
N ALA A 93 -20.84 7.86 -32.02
CA ALA A 93 -19.42 7.84 -32.37
C ALA A 93 -18.87 6.41 -32.52
N ALA A 94 -19.39 5.45 -31.78
CA ALA A 94 -19.02 4.04 -31.90
C ALA A 94 -19.53 3.39 -33.20
N GLY A 95 -20.52 3.96 -33.88
CA GLY A 95 -21.14 3.43 -35.10
C GLY A 95 -21.96 2.14 -34.91
N SER A 96 -21.78 1.41 -33.81
CA SER A 96 -22.61 0.29 -33.37
C SER A 96 -22.41 0.05 -31.85
N LYS A 97 -23.12 -0.94 -31.26
CA LYS A 97 -22.92 -1.35 -29.85
C LYS A 97 -21.57 -2.08 -29.67
N HIS A 98 -20.46 -1.35 -29.76
CA HIS A 98 -19.11 -1.88 -29.55
C HIS A 98 -18.66 -1.69 -28.10
N LEU A 99 -18.75 -2.76 -27.30
CA LEU A 99 -18.26 -2.80 -25.91
C LEU A 99 -16.78 -2.40 -25.78
N GLU A 100 -15.96 -2.72 -26.79
CA GLU A 100 -14.54 -2.38 -26.80
C GLU A 100 -14.29 -0.87 -26.91
N PHE A 101 -15.12 -0.14 -27.65
CA PHE A 101 -15.02 1.31 -27.76
C PHE A 101 -15.30 1.98 -26.42
N CYS A 102 -16.36 1.54 -25.72
CA CYS A 102 -16.67 2.04 -24.38
C CYS A 102 -15.55 1.76 -23.38
N LYS A 103 -14.94 0.57 -23.41
CA LYS A 103 -13.79 0.24 -22.55
C LYS A 103 -12.61 1.18 -22.78
N ARG A 104 -12.28 1.47 -24.04
CA ARG A 104 -11.21 2.43 -24.38
C ARG A 104 -11.50 3.84 -23.91
N ILE A 105 -12.76 4.27 -23.92
CA ILE A 105 -13.14 5.57 -23.33
C ILE A 105 -12.85 5.57 -21.83
N VAL A 106 -13.24 4.52 -21.11
CA VAL A 106 -12.98 4.42 -19.67
C VAL A 106 -11.47 4.35 -19.40
N ASP A 107 -10.69 3.57 -20.16
CA ASP A 107 -9.23 3.56 -20.04
C ASP A 107 -8.64 4.97 -20.27
N GLY A 108 -9.10 5.68 -21.30
CA GLY A 108 -8.69 7.06 -21.58
C GLY A 108 -9.08 8.06 -20.50
N MET A 109 -10.21 7.86 -19.80
CA MET A 109 -10.55 8.65 -18.60
C MET A 109 -9.54 8.41 -17.47
N GLY A 110 -9.07 7.16 -17.32
CA GLY A 110 -7.98 6.78 -16.42
C GLY A 110 -6.67 7.49 -16.75
N GLU A 111 -6.23 7.42 -18.00
CA GLU A 111 -4.98 8.01 -18.48
C GLU A 111 -4.97 9.55 -18.34
N ARG A 112 -6.12 10.19 -18.48
CA ARG A 112 -6.29 11.64 -18.30
C ARG A 112 -6.45 12.06 -16.83
N GLY A 113 -6.44 11.11 -15.90
CA GLY A 113 -6.62 11.39 -14.47
C GLY A 113 -8.02 11.89 -14.09
N LEU A 114 -9.04 11.64 -14.92
CA LEU A 114 -10.42 12.06 -14.65
C LEU A 114 -11.09 11.16 -13.61
N MET A 115 -10.74 9.87 -13.62
CA MET A 115 -11.17 8.90 -12.61
C MET A 115 -10.18 7.72 -12.55
N LYS A 116 -10.09 7.05 -11.40
CA LYS A 116 -9.27 5.84 -11.29
C LYS A 116 -10.04 4.63 -11.81
N THR A 117 -9.55 4.02 -12.88
CA THR A 117 -10.23 2.91 -13.58
C THR A 117 -9.55 1.56 -13.40
N THR A 118 -8.25 1.56 -13.11
CA THR A 118 -7.45 0.34 -12.87
C THR A 118 -6.65 0.46 -11.58
N LEU A 119 -6.36 -0.69 -10.98
CA LEU A 119 -5.44 -0.82 -9.85
C LEU A 119 -4.00 -0.82 -10.37
N THR A 120 -3.13 -0.11 -9.67
CA THR A 120 -1.69 -0.30 -9.90
C THR A 120 -1.27 -1.73 -9.53
N PRO A 121 -0.16 -2.24 -10.08
CA PRO A 121 0.41 -3.53 -9.68
C PRO A 121 0.52 -3.71 -8.16
N LEU A 122 0.98 -2.69 -7.45
CA LEU A 122 1.14 -2.74 -5.99
C LEU A 122 -0.19 -2.77 -5.24
N GLU A 123 -1.19 -2.00 -5.68
CA GLU A 123 -2.51 -2.01 -5.07
C GLU A 123 -3.24 -3.34 -5.28
N ALA A 124 -3.13 -3.89 -6.48
CA ALA A 124 -3.66 -5.21 -6.79
C ALA A 124 -2.95 -6.31 -6.00
N PHE A 125 -1.63 -6.22 -5.85
CA PHE A 125 -0.83 -7.13 -5.01
C PHE A 125 -1.29 -7.07 -3.55
N ARG A 126 -1.48 -5.87 -2.98
CA ARG A 126 -2.00 -5.69 -1.62
C ARG A 126 -3.39 -6.30 -1.46
N LEU A 127 -4.30 -6.01 -2.39
CA LEU A 127 -5.67 -6.53 -2.37
C LEU A 127 -5.69 -8.07 -2.49
N TYR A 128 -4.86 -8.63 -3.38
CA TYR A 128 -4.70 -10.07 -3.57
C TYR A 128 -4.35 -10.77 -2.25
N HIS A 129 -3.35 -10.27 -1.52
CA HIS A 129 -2.93 -10.85 -0.24
C HIS A 129 -3.92 -10.56 0.90
N SER A 130 -4.43 -9.33 1.00
CA SER A 130 -5.37 -8.96 2.07
C SER A 130 -6.69 -9.73 1.99
N ALA A 131 -7.15 -10.02 0.77
CA ALA A 131 -8.33 -10.83 0.51
C ALA A 131 -8.05 -12.35 0.52
N ARG A 132 -6.81 -12.77 0.86
CA ARG A 132 -6.38 -14.18 0.90
C ARG A 132 -6.69 -14.94 -0.39
N MET A 133 -6.56 -14.27 -1.53
CA MET A 133 -6.83 -14.90 -2.82
C MET A 133 -5.69 -15.83 -3.19
N THR A 134 -6.01 -17.00 -3.73
CA THR A 134 -5.03 -17.83 -4.43
C THR A 134 -4.89 -17.36 -5.87
N ARG A 135 -3.79 -17.76 -6.55
CA ARG A 135 -3.63 -17.52 -8.00
C ARG A 135 -4.83 -18.03 -8.81
N TYR A 136 -5.42 -19.16 -8.40
CA TYR A 136 -6.64 -19.70 -9.00
C TYR A 136 -7.84 -18.79 -8.77
N THR A 137 -8.10 -18.39 -7.52
CA THR A 137 -9.23 -17.51 -7.18
C THR A 137 -9.11 -16.15 -7.87
N PHE A 138 -7.91 -15.59 -7.96
CA PHE A 138 -7.65 -14.34 -8.67
C PHE A 138 -8.00 -14.44 -10.17
N ARG A 139 -7.53 -15.49 -10.85
CA ARG A 139 -7.91 -15.75 -12.26
C ARG A 139 -9.41 -15.97 -12.42
N LYS A 140 -10.06 -16.66 -11.46
CA LYS A 140 -11.50 -16.90 -11.45
C LYS A 140 -12.29 -15.59 -11.34
N VAL A 141 -11.88 -14.67 -10.48
CA VAL A 141 -12.49 -13.33 -10.37
C VAL A 141 -12.37 -12.57 -11.69
N LYS A 142 -11.17 -12.49 -12.27
CA LYS A 142 -10.96 -11.84 -13.56
C LYS A 142 -11.81 -12.46 -14.69
N LYS A 143 -11.94 -13.81 -14.70
CA LYS A 143 -12.80 -14.53 -15.64
C LYS A 143 -14.28 -14.15 -15.46
N ASN A 144 -14.76 -14.08 -14.21
CA ASN A 144 -16.15 -13.70 -13.93
C ASN A 144 -16.45 -12.26 -14.37
N LEU A 145 -15.54 -11.31 -14.15
CA LEU A 145 -15.70 -9.93 -14.65
C LEU A 145 -15.88 -9.91 -16.16
N LYS A 146 -15.03 -10.66 -16.88
CA LYS A 146 -15.12 -10.79 -18.34
C LYS A 146 -16.45 -11.40 -18.80
N VAL A 147 -16.93 -12.45 -18.12
CA VAL A 147 -18.23 -13.10 -18.42
C VAL A 147 -19.40 -12.14 -18.26
N HIS A 148 -19.34 -11.25 -17.26
CA HIS A 148 -20.39 -10.25 -17.01
C HIS A 148 -20.18 -8.93 -17.76
N HIS A 149 -19.26 -8.88 -18.73
CA HIS A 149 -18.94 -7.68 -19.50
C HIS A 149 -18.47 -6.48 -18.66
N ILE A 150 -17.96 -6.73 -17.45
CA ILE A 150 -17.38 -5.73 -16.57
C ILE A 150 -15.94 -5.49 -16.99
N GLN A 151 -15.51 -4.23 -17.05
CA GLN A 151 -14.12 -3.88 -17.29
C GLN A 151 -13.26 -4.41 -16.14
N ASP A 152 -12.16 -5.09 -16.48
CA ASP A 152 -11.25 -5.68 -15.53
C ASP A 152 -10.34 -4.60 -14.92
N PRO A 153 -10.50 -4.24 -13.64
CA PRO A 153 -9.68 -3.22 -13.02
C PRO A 153 -8.31 -3.77 -12.59
N PHE A 154 -8.08 -5.07 -12.69
CA PHE A 154 -6.88 -5.71 -12.17
C PHE A 154 -5.76 -5.75 -13.21
N PRO A 155 -4.49 -5.53 -12.81
CA PRO A 155 -3.34 -5.78 -13.66
C PRO A 155 -3.21 -7.28 -13.99
N SER A 156 -2.29 -7.60 -14.91
CA SER A 156 -1.99 -9.00 -15.23
C SER A 156 -1.43 -9.73 -14.00
N ILE A 157 -1.71 -11.03 -13.89
CA ILE A 157 -1.14 -11.85 -12.81
C ILE A 157 0.38 -11.87 -12.86
N LYS A 158 0.99 -11.71 -14.05
CA LYS A 158 2.44 -11.61 -14.22
C LYS A 158 3.02 -10.43 -13.44
N LYS A 159 2.39 -9.24 -13.53
CA LYS A 159 2.82 -8.06 -12.77
C LYS A 159 2.71 -8.25 -11.25
N ILE A 160 1.72 -9.02 -10.80
CA ILE A 160 1.59 -9.39 -9.37
C ILE A 160 2.72 -10.35 -8.99
N MET A 161 3.01 -11.35 -9.82
CA MET A 161 4.10 -12.30 -9.60
C MET A 161 5.48 -11.64 -9.63
N GLU A 162 5.70 -10.62 -10.45
CA GLU A 162 6.92 -9.82 -10.45
C GLU A 162 7.14 -9.12 -9.11
N ILE A 163 6.09 -8.53 -8.54
CA ILE A 163 6.14 -7.95 -7.19
C ILE A 163 6.35 -9.04 -6.14
N GLU A 164 5.62 -10.16 -6.24
CA GLU A 164 5.74 -11.32 -5.35
C GLU A 164 7.18 -11.83 -5.33
N SER A 165 7.82 -11.97 -6.51
CA SER A 165 9.22 -12.38 -6.62
C SER A 165 10.18 -11.37 -5.99
N GLY A 166 9.86 -10.08 -5.98
CA GLY A 166 10.69 -9.07 -5.32
C GLY A 166 10.55 -9.04 -3.80
N VAL A 167 9.38 -9.42 -3.25
CA VAL A 167 9.13 -9.42 -1.79
C VAL A 167 9.34 -10.78 -1.13
N ALA A 168 9.29 -11.86 -1.91
CA ALA A 168 9.48 -13.24 -1.48
C ALA A 168 10.61 -13.93 -2.25
N SER A 169 11.55 -13.17 -2.81
CA SER A 169 12.73 -13.73 -3.48
C SER A 169 13.50 -14.64 -2.53
N ASP A 170 14.05 -15.73 -3.08
CA ASP A 170 15.07 -16.54 -2.40
C ASP A 170 16.23 -15.66 -1.88
N ASP A 171 16.40 -14.44 -2.38
CA ASP A 171 17.41 -13.48 -1.91
C ASP A 171 17.23 -12.98 -0.46
N ILE A 172 16.06 -13.17 0.16
CA ILE A 172 15.83 -12.71 1.53
C ILE A 172 16.24 -13.77 2.55
N TYR A 173 16.05 -15.05 2.23
CA TYR A 173 16.29 -16.17 3.15
C TYR A 173 17.22 -17.23 2.55
N ASN A 174 18.12 -17.76 3.37
CA ASN A 174 18.80 -19.02 3.09
C ASN A 174 17.90 -20.16 3.52
N ASN A 175 17.65 -21.11 2.61
CA ASN A 175 16.90 -22.32 2.90
C ASN A 175 17.83 -23.51 2.74
N TYR A 176 17.96 -24.35 3.76
CA TYR A 176 18.78 -25.56 3.73
C TYR A 176 18.26 -26.60 4.71
N ASN A 177 18.64 -27.87 4.48
CA ASN A 177 18.30 -28.97 5.37
C ASN A 177 19.51 -29.31 6.25
N VAL A 178 19.24 -29.66 7.51
CA VAL A 178 20.22 -30.17 8.46
C VAL A 178 19.79 -31.58 8.86
N SER A 179 20.65 -32.57 8.63
CA SER A 179 20.40 -33.93 9.10
C SER A 179 20.64 -34.04 10.60
N THR A 180 19.69 -34.62 11.31
CA THR A 180 19.73 -34.80 12.76
C THR A 180 19.32 -36.22 13.12
N ILE A 181 19.58 -36.63 14.36
CA ILE A 181 19.19 -37.94 14.87
C ILE A 181 18.06 -37.71 15.86
N ASP A 182 16.93 -38.40 15.68
CA ASP A 182 15.81 -38.34 16.62
C ASP A 182 16.10 -39.15 17.90
N GLY A 183 15.21 -39.06 18.89
CA GLY A 183 15.36 -39.82 20.15
C GLY A 183 15.33 -41.35 19.98
N GLU A 184 14.96 -41.85 18.81
CA GLU A 184 14.94 -43.27 18.45
C GLU A 184 16.15 -43.69 17.59
N GLY A 185 17.12 -42.79 17.37
CA GLY A 185 18.32 -43.06 16.59
C GLY A 185 18.13 -42.98 15.07
N ARG A 186 16.97 -42.52 14.59
CA ARG A 186 16.71 -42.39 13.15
C ARG A 186 17.18 -41.04 12.64
N VAL A 187 17.69 -41.04 11.41
CA VAL A 187 18.04 -39.80 10.72
C VAL A 187 16.76 -39.06 10.31
N ARG A 188 16.64 -37.81 10.75
CA ARG A 188 15.59 -36.87 10.39
C ARG A 188 16.21 -35.68 9.68
N GLU A 189 15.53 -35.14 8.67
CA GLU A 189 15.92 -33.84 8.10
C GLU A 189 15.11 -32.72 8.77
N VAL A 190 15.81 -31.67 9.17
CA VAL A 190 15.24 -30.43 9.66
C VAL A 190 15.42 -29.38 8.59
N THR A 191 14.30 -28.80 8.13
CA THR A 191 14.28 -27.68 7.20
C THR A 191 14.52 -26.40 7.97
N VAL A 192 15.53 -25.63 7.55
CA VAL A 192 15.88 -24.34 8.16
C VAL A 192 15.75 -23.24 7.12
N SER A 193 15.11 -22.14 7.52
CA SER A 193 15.04 -20.90 6.77
C SER A 193 15.57 -19.76 7.62
N GLU A 194 16.59 -19.03 7.16
CA GLU A 194 17.21 -17.95 7.94
C GLU A 194 17.44 -16.69 7.10
N MET A 195 17.21 -15.50 7.67
CA MET A 195 17.34 -14.25 6.94
C MET A 195 18.81 -13.95 6.58
N ARG A 196 19.07 -13.67 5.29
CA ARG A 196 20.42 -13.42 4.78
C ARG A 196 21.01 -12.13 5.34
N ASP A 197 20.27 -11.04 5.26
CA ASP A 197 20.73 -9.70 5.64
C ASP A 197 19.72 -9.02 6.59
N VAL A 198 19.88 -9.28 7.89
CA VAL A 198 19.01 -8.72 8.93
C VAL A 198 19.11 -7.19 8.98
N ARG A 199 20.32 -6.65 8.89
CA ARG A 199 20.56 -5.20 8.97
C ARG A 199 19.95 -4.48 7.78
N GLY A 200 20.25 -4.91 6.56
CA GLY A 200 19.73 -4.30 5.35
C GLY A 200 18.21 -4.43 5.25
N PHE A 201 17.63 -5.56 5.67
CA PHE A 201 16.18 -5.70 5.74
C PHE A 201 15.57 -4.71 6.74
N LEU A 202 16.11 -4.63 7.96
CA LEU A 202 15.63 -3.72 8.99
C LEU A 202 15.72 -2.25 8.54
N THR A 203 16.86 -1.86 7.96
CA THR A 203 17.06 -0.51 7.41
C THR A 203 16.01 -0.19 6.35
N LYS A 204 15.81 -1.08 5.36
CA LYS A 204 14.77 -0.89 4.34
C LYS A 204 13.37 -0.78 4.95
N ARG A 205 13.08 -1.60 5.97
CA ARG A 205 11.78 -1.58 6.64
C ARG A 205 11.54 -0.27 7.38
N VAL A 206 12.52 0.23 8.13
CA VAL A 206 12.43 1.51 8.83
C VAL A 206 12.32 2.67 7.83
N GLN A 207 13.07 2.64 6.72
CA GLN A 207 12.93 3.64 5.65
C GLN A 207 11.51 3.70 5.08
N GLN A 208 10.88 2.54 4.86
CA GLN A 208 9.48 2.48 4.40
C GLN A 208 8.51 3.09 5.42
N LEU A 209 8.75 2.88 6.72
CA LEU A 209 7.91 3.44 7.79
C LEU A 209 8.09 4.95 7.92
N LEU A 210 9.30 5.46 7.73
CA LEU A 210 9.60 6.90 7.64
C LEU A 210 8.86 7.53 6.46
N HIS A 211 9.01 6.98 5.26
CA HIS A 211 8.33 7.48 4.06
C HIS A 211 6.79 7.46 4.17
N ALA A 212 6.25 6.52 4.94
CA ALA A 212 4.82 6.42 5.18
C ALA A 212 4.32 7.34 6.31
N GLY A 213 5.22 8.08 6.99
CA GLY A 213 4.86 8.89 8.17
C GLY A 213 4.38 8.06 9.36
N ILE A 214 4.77 6.78 9.43
CA ILE A 214 4.36 5.85 10.50
C ILE A 214 5.38 5.84 11.64
N PHE A 215 6.63 6.18 11.35
CA PHE A 215 7.73 6.22 12.31
C PHE A 215 8.46 7.56 12.19
N ASP A 216 8.70 8.22 13.32
CA ASP A 216 9.39 9.51 13.43
C ASP A 216 10.40 9.56 14.62
N GLY A 217 10.65 8.43 15.27
CA GLY A 217 11.51 8.38 16.47
C GLY A 217 13.01 8.56 16.18
N ASP A 218 13.76 8.98 17.19
CA ASP A 218 15.23 9.15 17.15
C ASP A 218 16.00 7.88 17.52
N PHE A 219 15.30 6.87 18.01
CA PHE A 219 15.83 5.54 18.29
C PHE A 219 14.80 4.49 17.87
N LEU A 220 15.26 3.27 17.63
CA LEU A 220 14.42 2.15 17.25
C LEU A 220 14.20 1.22 18.45
N TRP A 221 12.95 0.85 18.73
CA TRP A 221 12.65 -0.26 19.63
C TRP A 221 12.48 -1.54 18.80
N LEU A 222 13.38 -2.50 19.00
CA LEU A 222 13.35 -3.77 18.30
C LEU A 222 13.01 -4.90 19.28
N SER A 223 11.79 -5.42 19.17
CA SER A 223 11.36 -6.58 19.94
C SER A 223 11.79 -7.85 19.21
N ILE A 224 12.58 -8.72 19.85
CA ILE A 224 12.92 -10.06 19.37
C ILE A 224 12.00 -11.06 20.05
N THR A 225 11.30 -11.89 19.27
CA THR A 225 10.29 -12.82 19.79
C THR A 225 10.36 -14.17 19.09
N GLY A 226 10.14 -15.23 19.84
CA GLY A 226 9.97 -16.59 19.34
C GLY A 226 8.53 -17.06 19.52
N ASP A 227 8.07 -17.95 18.65
CA ASP A 227 6.81 -18.67 18.79
C ASP A 227 6.96 -20.10 18.28
N LYS A 228 6.47 -21.07 19.07
CA LYS A 228 6.39 -22.47 18.65
C LYS A 228 4.96 -22.78 18.23
N GLY A 229 4.78 -23.09 16.95
CA GLY A 229 3.50 -23.50 16.38
C GLY A 229 3.58 -24.93 15.84
N GLY A 230 3.01 -25.89 16.58
CA GLY A 230 3.02 -27.30 16.18
C GLY A 230 4.44 -27.86 16.10
N ALA A 231 4.87 -28.27 14.91
CA ALA A 231 6.19 -28.84 14.65
C ALA A 231 7.25 -27.78 14.28
N GLU A 232 6.89 -26.50 14.24
CA GLU A 232 7.78 -25.44 13.77
C GLU A 232 8.03 -24.39 14.84
N PHE A 233 9.27 -23.91 14.91
CA PHE A 233 9.65 -22.73 15.65
C PHE A 233 9.94 -21.57 14.71
N LYS A 234 9.52 -20.35 15.10
CA LYS A 234 9.73 -19.12 14.33
C LYS A 234 10.37 -18.07 15.23
N LEU A 235 11.53 -17.56 14.82
CA LEU A 235 12.16 -16.37 15.40
C LEU A 235 11.76 -15.16 14.55
N CYS A 236 11.33 -14.08 15.19
CA CYS A 236 10.87 -12.87 14.53
C CYS A 236 11.39 -11.62 15.24
N PHE A 237 11.38 -10.48 14.54
CA PHE A 237 11.40 -9.18 15.18
C PHE A 237 10.13 -8.37 14.90
N SER A 238 9.87 -7.38 15.74
CA SER A 238 8.89 -6.32 15.46
C SER A 238 9.40 -4.96 15.94
N ILE A 239 8.91 -3.89 15.31
CA ILE A 239 9.28 -2.51 15.66
C ILE A 239 8.28 -1.99 16.69
N GLY A 240 8.74 -1.66 17.90
CA GLY A 240 7.88 -1.34 19.04
C GLY A 240 7.33 0.08 19.05
N ASN A 241 8.05 1.05 18.49
CA ASN A 241 7.67 2.46 18.50
C ASN A 241 6.96 2.89 17.21
N VAL A 242 5.86 2.20 16.91
CA VAL A 242 4.91 2.53 15.84
C VAL A 242 3.48 2.48 16.40
N PRO A 243 2.47 3.09 15.76
CA PRO A 243 1.11 3.17 16.29
C PRO A 243 0.42 1.82 16.55
N LYS A 244 0.80 0.76 15.82
CA LYS A 244 0.23 -0.59 15.94
C LYS A 244 1.37 -1.62 16.07
N PRO A 245 2.09 -1.67 17.20
CA PRO A 245 3.29 -2.48 17.33
C PRO A 245 2.96 -3.98 17.30
N ASN A 246 1.83 -4.37 17.87
CA ASN A 246 1.32 -5.75 17.90
C ASN A 246 0.45 -6.10 16.67
N SER A 247 0.83 -5.63 15.49
CA SER A 247 0.19 -6.01 14.24
C SER A 247 0.99 -7.11 13.54
N VAL A 248 0.31 -8.09 12.94
CA VAL A 248 0.97 -9.09 12.09
C VAL A 248 1.78 -8.44 10.95
N CYS A 249 1.36 -7.27 10.47
CA CYS A 249 2.06 -6.50 9.44
C CYS A 249 3.39 -5.88 9.93
N ASN A 250 3.67 -5.96 11.21
CA ASN A 250 4.88 -5.45 11.85
C ASN A 250 5.79 -6.58 12.38
N LEU A 251 5.34 -7.84 12.29
CA LEU A 251 6.12 -9.00 12.66
C LEU A 251 6.89 -9.48 11.43
N THR A 252 8.22 -9.50 11.54
CA THR A 252 9.12 -9.93 10.47
C THR A 252 9.82 -11.21 10.91
N PRO A 253 9.66 -12.34 10.18
CA PRO A 253 10.44 -13.54 10.42
C PRO A 253 11.94 -13.29 10.21
N LEU A 254 12.73 -13.68 11.19
CA LEU A 254 14.19 -13.72 11.14
C LEU A 254 14.69 -15.09 10.72
N GLY A 255 13.98 -16.14 11.14
CA GLY A 255 14.24 -17.49 10.71
C GLY A 255 13.25 -18.47 11.32
N MET A 256 13.20 -19.67 10.79
CA MET A 256 12.35 -20.75 11.26
C MET A 256 12.98 -22.11 11.00
N PHE A 257 12.59 -23.09 11.80
CA PHE A 257 12.94 -24.48 11.59
C PHE A 257 11.82 -25.41 12.07
N ASP A 258 11.74 -26.60 11.51
CA ASP A 258 10.71 -27.61 11.83
C ASP A 258 11.18 -28.60 12.91
N ASP A 259 11.63 -28.09 14.06
CA ASP A 259 12.10 -28.90 15.19
C ASP A 259 11.69 -28.27 16.53
N ASP A 260 12.05 -28.92 17.64
CA ASP A 260 11.69 -28.44 18.97
C ASP A 260 12.34 -27.10 19.33
N GLU A 261 11.54 -26.23 19.95
CA GLU A 261 12.00 -25.00 20.59
C GLU A 261 12.86 -25.33 21.82
N SER A 262 14.18 -25.23 21.65
CA SER A 262 15.19 -25.26 22.72
C SER A 262 16.29 -24.24 22.40
N ALA A 263 16.98 -23.74 23.43
CA ALA A 263 18.11 -22.83 23.22
C ALA A 263 19.22 -23.46 22.35
N GLU A 264 19.45 -24.76 22.48
CA GLU A 264 20.42 -25.53 21.67
C GLU A 264 20.02 -25.57 20.20
N ASN A 265 18.76 -25.89 19.90
CA ASN A 265 18.27 -25.94 18.52
C ASN A 265 18.25 -24.55 17.87
N ILE A 266 17.86 -23.52 18.61
CA ILE A 266 17.90 -22.14 18.11
C ILE A 266 19.34 -21.74 17.77
N LEU A 267 20.31 -22.06 18.62
CA LEU A 267 21.73 -21.77 18.34
C LEU A 267 22.26 -22.61 17.18
N LYS A 268 21.88 -23.89 17.09
CA LYS A 268 22.29 -24.81 16.03
C LYS A 268 21.76 -24.40 14.66
N TYR A 269 20.48 -24.06 14.56
CA TYR A 269 19.83 -23.79 13.28
C TYR A 269 19.84 -22.31 12.89
N LEU A 270 19.71 -21.40 13.87
CA LEU A 270 19.59 -19.95 13.64
C LEU A 270 20.72 -19.14 14.27
N GLY A 271 21.83 -19.78 14.67
CA GLY A 271 22.96 -19.12 15.34
C GLY A 271 23.50 -17.91 14.58
N ASN A 272 23.65 -18.03 13.26
CA ASN A 272 24.12 -16.93 12.40
C ASN A 272 23.19 -15.71 12.48
N VAL A 273 21.88 -15.93 12.46
CA VAL A 273 20.89 -14.86 12.57
C VAL A 273 20.90 -14.24 13.96
N VAL A 274 21.03 -15.05 15.02
CA VAL A 274 21.13 -14.56 16.39
C VAL A 274 22.37 -13.68 16.57
N GLU A 275 23.52 -14.06 16.01
CA GLU A 275 24.73 -13.23 16.01
C GLU A 275 24.50 -11.89 15.29
N LYS A 276 23.95 -11.92 14.06
CA LYS A 276 23.61 -10.70 13.32
C LYS A 276 22.68 -9.79 14.12
N VAL A 277 21.68 -10.35 14.81
CA VAL A 277 20.77 -9.59 15.68
C VAL A 277 21.54 -8.96 16.84
N ASN A 278 22.39 -9.72 17.53
CA ASN A 278 23.17 -9.20 18.67
C ASN A 278 24.13 -8.07 18.26
N GLU A 279 24.57 -8.03 17.01
CA GLU A 279 25.42 -6.97 16.44
C GLU A 279 24.65 -5.70 16.03
N LEU A 280 23.30 -5.73 16.00
CA LEU A 280 22.47 -4.56 15.66
C LEU A 280 22.41 -3.54 16.79
N LYS A 281 23.40 -2.66 16.84
CA LYS A 281 23.45 -1.52 17.77
C LYS A 281 22.86 -0.23 17.20
N GLU A 282 22.98 -0.04 15.89
CA GLU A 282 22.51 1.13 15.17
C GLU A 282 22.21 0.77 13.70
N ILE A 283 21.32 1.52 13.06
CA ILE A 283 21.07 1.49 11.61
C ILE A 283 21.20 2.90 11.05
N GLU A 284 21.47 3.02 9.75
CA GLU A 284 21.54 4.31 9.05
C GLU A 284 20.37 4.41 8.05
N VAL A 285 19.63 5.51 8.10
CA VAL A 285 18.43 5.76 7.28
C VAL A 285 18.46 7.18 6.74
N GLU A 286 17.76 7.42 5.64
CA GLU A 286 17.61 8.76 5.07
C GLU A 286 16.40 9.48 5.70
N ARG A 287 16.63 10.67 6.26
CA ARG A 287 15.61 11.58 6.78
C ARG A 287 15.89 12.97 6.23
N ASP A 288 14.92 13.54 5.52
CA ASP A 288 14.99 14.88 4.90
C ASP A 288 16.24 15.11 4.03
N GLY A 289 16.64 14.10 3.25
CA GLY A 289 17.80 14.15 2.36
C GLY A 289 19.16 13.98 3.07
N CYS A 290 19.16 13.70 4.38
CA CYS A 290 20.37 13.43 5.16
C CYS A 290 20.35 12.00 5.73
N TYR A 291 21.52 11.35 5.79
CA TYR A 291 21.64 10.06 6.48
C TYR A 291 21.79 10.28 7.98
N VAL A 292 20.93 9.62 8.76
CA VAL A 292 20.89 9.69 10.22
C VAL A 292 21.10 8.29 10.79
N LYS A 293 21.95 8.19 11.80
CA LYS A 293 22.15 6.97 12.58
C LYS A 293 21.11 6.86 13.68
N LEU A 294 20.31 5.80 13.64
CA LEU A 294 19.32 5.47 14.65
C LEU A 294 19.87 4.37 15.58
N PRO A 295 20.04 4.65 16.88
CA PRO A 295 20.36 3.62 17.87
C PRO A 295 19.24 2.58 17.96
N VAL A 296 19.60 1.31 18.05
CA VAL A 296 18.66 0.19 18.19
C VAL A 296 18.65 -0.27 19.65
N LYS A 297 17.48 -0.19 20.28
CA LYS A 297 17.22 -0.72 21.62
C LYS A 297 16.49 -2.05 21.47
N GLN A 298 17.15 -3.13 21.84
CA GLN A 298 16.62 -4.48 21.71
C GLN A 298 15.89 -4.91 22.98
N PHE A 299 14.75 -5.56 22.80
CA PHE A 299 13.94 -6.12 23.88
C PHE A 299 13.64 -7.57 23.55
N LEU A 300 13.88 -8.46 24.51
CA LEU A 300 13.42 -9.84 24.39
C LEU A 300 11.94 -9.88 24.77
N CYS A 301 11.11 -10.41 23.88
CA CYS A 301 9.66 -10.51 24.03
C CYS A 301 9.20 -11.92 23.62
N GLY A 302 7.92 -12.21 23.82
CA GLY A 302 7.32 -13.51 23.52
C GLY A 302 6.68 -14.13 24.76
N ASP A 303 6.27 -15.38 24.66
CA ASP A 303 5.79 -16.10 25.83
C ASP A 303 6.92 -16.33 26.86
N LEU A 304 6.53 -16.71 28.08
CA LEU A 304 7.49 -16.92 29.17
C LEU A 304 8.43 -18.11 28.90
N LYS A 305 7.97 -19.14 28.19
CA LYS A 305 8.77 -20.34 27.94
C LYS A 305 9.95 -19.99 27.02
N PHE A 306 9.68 -19.30 25.93
CA PHE A 306 10.70 -18.76 25.04
C PHE A 306 11.69 -17.87 25.80
N GLN A 307 11.17 -16.92 26.59
CA GLN A 307 12.02 -16.02 27.36
C GLN A 307 12.89 -16.76 28.38
N TYR A 308 12.36 -17.80 29.04
CA TYR A 308 13.15 -18.62 29.95
C TYR A 308 14.30 -19.32 29.24
N GLU A 309 14.06 -19.94 28.09
CA GLU A 309 15.10 -20.60 27.30
C GLU A 309 16.20 -19.64 26.87
N MET A 310 15.82 -18.47 26.33
CA MET A 310 16.77 -17.47 25.85
C MET A 310 17.57 -16.81 26.98
N LEU A 311 16.95 -16.65 28.15
CA LEU A 311 17.58 -16.12 29.36
C LEU A 311 18.22 -17.22 30.21
N GLY A 312 18.32 -18.48 29.74
CA GLY A 312 18.87 -19.59 30.51
C GLY A 312 18.27 -19.73 31.91
N HIS A 313 16.98 -19.45 32.05
CA HIS A 313 16.23 -19.54 33.28
C HIS A 313 15.70 -20.97 33.48
N GLN A 314 15.53 -21.43 34.72
CA GLN A 314 15.04 -22.77 35.05
C GLN A 314 13.56 -23.04 34.70
N GLY A 315 12.93 -22.15 33.93
CA GLY A 315 11.55 -22.30 33.50
C GLY A 315 10.49 -22.09 34.59
N ALA A 316 9.23 -22.30 34.18
CA ALA A 316 8.05 -22.14 35.04
C ALA A 316 7.93 -23.21 36.14
N ALA A 317 8.62 -24.34 36.00
CA ALA A 317 8.59 -25.42 36.97
C ALA A 317 9.49 -25.15 38.19
N SER A 318 10.43 -24.22 38.09
CA SER A 318 11.32 -23.83 39.20
C SER A 318 10.55 -23.21 40.38
N LYS A 319 11.15 -23.31 41.57
CA LYS A 319 10.68 -22.58 42.77
C LYS A 319 10.75 -21.07 42.53
N CYS A 320 11.89 -20.59 42.04
CA CYS A 320 12.11 -19.18 41.70
C CYS A 320 11.74 -18.88 40.24
N HIS A 321 10.51 -19.21 39.83
CA HIS A 321 10.03 -19.11 38.45
C HIS A 321 9.99 -17.68 37.88
N CYS A 322 9.87 -16.65 38.72
CA CYS A 322 9.76 -15.26 38.24
C CYS A 322 11.09 -14.75 37.64
N MET A 323 11.03 -14.18 36.44
CA MET A 323 12.18 -13.57 35.77
C MET A 323 12.65 -12.25 36.41
N TYR A 324 11.81 -11.64 37.25
CA TYR A 324 12.06 -10.32 37.82
C TYR A 324 12.39 -10.35 39.32
N CYS A 325 12.04 -11.40 40.06
CA CYS A 325 12.27 -11.46 41.51
C CYS A 325 12.64 -12.86 41.99
N TYR A 326 13.13 -12.94 43.23
CA TYR A 326 13.52 -14.18 43.91
C TYR A 326 12.41 -14.77 44.78
N VAL A 327 11.14 -14.53 44.47
CA VAL A 327 10.05 -15.10 45.28
C VAL A 327 9.93 -16.60 45.00
N ASP A 328 10.18 -17.39 46.04
CA ASP A 328 10.26 -18.86 45.98
C ASP A 328 8.89 -19.54 45.97
N GLN A 329 7.83 -18.78 46.27
CA GLN A 329 6.47 -19.28 46.31
C GLN A 329 5.76 -18.94 45.00
N LYS A 330 4.90 -19.86 44.53
CA LYS A 330 3.87 -19.56 43.54
C LYS A 330 2.63 -19.07 44.31
N PRO A 331 2.53 -17.78 44.70
CA PRO A 331 1.33 -17.31 45.35
C PRO A 331 0.16 -17.60 44.43
N LYS A 332 -0.93 -18.14 44.98
CA LYS A 332 -2.18 -18.24 44.22
C LYS A 332 -2.56 -16.82 43.78
N ILE A 333 -3.20 -16.66 42.62
CA ILE A 333 -3.60 -15.33 42.13
C ILE A 333 -4.37 -14.54 43.21
N GLY A 334 -5.18 -15.20 44.04
CA GLY A 334 -5.92 -14.56 45.14
C GLY A 334 -5.08 -14.06 46.32
N THR A 335 -3.81 -14.49 46.44
CA THR A 335 -2.88 -14.02 47.49
C THR A 335 -1.83 -13.05 46.95
N TYR A 336 -1.85 -12.75 45.65
CA TYR A 336 -0.94 -11.77 45.05
C TYR A 336 -1.37 -10.36 45.44
N THR A 337 -0.46 -9.62 46.08
CA THR A 337 -0.65 -8.20 46.38
C THR A 337 0.22 -7.38 45.42
N ARG A 338 -0.40 -6.55 44.59
CA ARG A 338 0.33 -5.68 43.65
C ARG A 338 1.16 -4.66 44.44
N GLY A 339 2.42 -4.49 44.06
CA GLY A 339 3.32 -3.51 44.68
C GLY A 339 3.98 -3.95 45.99
N MET A 340 3.92 -5.24 46.35
CA MET A 340 4.79 -5.74 47.43
C MET A 340 6.25 -5.52 47.08
N LEU A 341 7.00 -5.02 48.05
CA LEU A 341 8.45 -4.93 47.96
C LEU A 341 9.01 -6.35 47.96
N VAL A 342 9.58 -6.74 46.82
CA VAL A 342 10.28 -8.01 46.63
C VAL A 342 11.70 -7.71 46.20
N GLU A 343 12.63 -8.58 46.56
CA GLU A 343 13.98 -8.48 46.04
C GLU A 343 13.96 -8.75 44.53
N GLU A 344 14.23 -7.70 43.76
CA GLU A 344 14.31 -7.77 42.31
C GLU A 344 15.64 -8.40 41.87
N ARG A 345 15.59 -9.17 40.78
CA ARG A 345 16.78 -9.71 40.13
C ARG A 345 17.51 -8.56 39.44
N SER A 346 18.78 -8.34 39.81
CA SER A 346 19.63 -7.44 39.03
C SER A 346 19.96 -8.04 37.67
N ALA A 347 20.20 -7.19 36.67
CA ALA A 347 20.60 -7.63 35.33
C ALA A 347 21.89 -8.49 35.38
N GLU A 348 22.83 -8.15 36.26
CA GLU A 348 24.07 -8.89 36.52
C GLU A 348 23.80 -10.26 37.15
N ALA A 349 22.85 -10.35 38.09
CA ALA A 349 22.50 -11.61 38.72
C ALA A 349 21.80 -12.56 37.73
N THR A 350 20.95 -12.04 36.85
CA THR A 350 20.36 -12.80 35.74
C THR A 350 21.48 -13.36 34.84
N LYS A 351 22.44 -12.52 34.41
CA LYS A 351 23.61 -12.95 33.62
C LYS A 351 24.49 -14.00 34.32
N ARG A 352 24.70 -13.89 35.63
CA ARG A 352 25.49 -14.87 36.43
C ARG A 352 24.78 -16.22 36.55
N THR A 353 23.45 -16.21 36.67
CA THR A 353 22.64 -17.42 36.74
C THR A 353 22.75 -18.22 35.42
N VAL A 354 22.68 -17.51 34.28
CA VAL A 354 22.95 -18.09 32.94
C VAL A 354 24.34 -18.71 32.84
N LYS A 355 25.37 -18.00 33.32
CA LYS A 355 26.76 -18.44 33.23
C LYS A 355 27.04 -19.68 34.08
N LYS A 356 26.45 -19.78 35.29
CA LYS A 356 26.55 -20.98 36.14
C LYS A 356 25.87 -22.20 35.51
N MET A 357 24.72 -22.02 34.86
CA MET A 357 24.02 -23.12 34.20
C MET A 357 24.78 -23.65 32.99
N ARG A 358 25.36 -22.79 32.12
CA ARG A 358 26.22 -23.22 31.00
C ARG A 358 27.43 -24.08 31.42
N ILE A 359 27.94 -23.88 32.64
CA ILE A 359 29.06 -24.67 33.18
C ILE A 359 28.56 -26.03 33.69
N GLN A 360 27.37 -26.08 34.30
CA GLN A 360 26.79 -27.34 34.77
C GLN A 360 26.35 -28.26 33.62
N THR A 361 25.79 -27.74 32.52
CA THR A 361 25.46 -28.56 31.35
C THR A 361 26.71 -29.18 30.72
N ARG A 362 27.82 -28.41 30.61
CA ARG A 362 29.11 -28.91 30.12
C ARG A 362 29.79 -29.92 31.04
N GLN A 363 29.57 -29.83 32.35
CA GLN A 363 30.13 -30.80 33.32
C GLN A 363 29.30 -32.09 33.39
N GLY A 364 28.00 -32.02 33.10
CA GLY A 364 27.13 -33.20 33.00
C GLY A 364 27.51 -34.14 31.85
N GLU A 365 27.93 -33.60 30.70
CA GLU A 365 28.38 -34.37 29.53
C GLU A 365 29.72 -35.10 29.75
N THR A 366 30.52 -34.69 30.73
CA THR A 366 31.78 -35.39 31.08
C THR A 366 31.62 -36.46 32.17
N SER A 367 30.42 -36.62 32.74
CA SER A 367 30.17 -37.56 33.85
C SER A 367 29.39 -38.82 33.46
N SER A 368 29.08 -39.00 32.17
CA SER A 368 28.51 -40.23 31.63
C SER A 368 29.48 -40.83 30.61
N PHE A 369 30.46 -41.59 31.12
CA PHE A 369 31.18 -42.62 30.39
C PHE A 369 30.72 -44.00 30.88
#